data_AF-A0A6H9SCV9-F1
#
_entry.id   AF-A0A6H9SCV9-F1
#
_cell.length_a   1.000
_cell.length_b   1.000
_cell.length_c   1.000
_cell.angle_alpha   90.00
_cell.angle_beta   90.00
_cell.angle_gamma   90.00
#
_symmetry.space_group_name_H-M   'P 1'
#
loop_
_entity.id
_entity.type
_entity.pdbx_description
1 polymer ?
#
loop_
_entity_poly.entity_id
_entity_poly.type
_entity_poly.pdbx_seq_one_letter_code
_entity_poly.pdbx_strand_id
1 'polypeptide(L)'
;NNAMILAPSADLDMAVRAILFSAVGTAGQRCTTLRRLIAHESEKDEIVTRLKAAYSKVRIGHPLEGNLVGPLIDKHSFDSMQDALEQALSEGGRVFGGKRQLEDQFPNAYYVSPAIVEMPEQSDVVRHETFAPILYVVGYKDFAEALHLNNSVPQG
;
A
#
# COMPACT_ATOMS: atom_id res chain seq x y z
N ASN A 1 -1.07 11.39 -3.48
CA ASN A 1 -1.55 10.50 -2.40
C ASN A 1 -2.98 9.98 -2.67
N ASN A 2 -3.12 9.11 -3.67
CA ASN A 2 -4.42 8.68 -4.19
C ASN A 2 -5.09 7.65 -3.28
N ALA A 3 -6.43 7.74 -3.21
CA ALA A 3 -7.25 6.79 -2.47
C ALA A 3 -8.25 6.04 -3.34
N MET A 4 -8.70 4.89 -2.84
CA MET A 4 -9.86 4.15 -3.34
C MET A 4 -10.83 3.94 -2.19
N ILE A 5 -12.10 4.25 -2.42
CA ILE A 5 -13.19 3.97 -1.47
C ILE A 5 -13.81 2.63 -1.83
N LEU A 6 -13.81 1.67 -0.90
CA LEU A 6 -14.43 0.36 -1.05
C LEU A 6 -15.78 0.33 -0.31
N ALA A 7 -16.87 0.38 -1.09
CA ALA A 7 -18.23 0.32 -0.59
C ALA A 7 -18.69 -1.11 -0.26
N PRO A 8 -19.74 -1.29 0.58
CA PRO A 8 -20.28 -2.61 0.94
C PRO A 8 -20.72 -3.46 -0.25
N SER A 9 -21.18 -2.83 -1.33
CA SER A 9 -21.65 -3.52 -2.53
C SER A 9 -20.56 -3.76 -3.58
N ALA A 10 -19.29 -3.54 -3.24
CA ALA A 10 -18.19 -3.73 -4.17
C ALA A 10 -18.00 -5.21 -4.50
N ASP A 11 -17.74 -5.51 -5.77
CA ASP A 11 -17.25 -6.83 -6.17
C ASP A 11 -15.82 -7.00 -5.61
N LEU A 12 -15.66 -7.84 -4.58
CA LEU A 12 -14.38 -8.03 -3.90
C LEU A 12 -13.33 -8.71 -4.80
N ASP A 13 -13.74 -9.56 -5.75
CA ASP A 13 -12.81 -10.22 -6.67
C ASP A 13 -12.23 -9.23 -7.68
N MET A 14 -13.04 -8.28 -8.14
CA MET A 14 -12.58 -7.15 -8.94
C MET A 14 -11.74 -6.19 -8.09
N ALA A 15 -12.19 -5.86 -6.88
CA ALA A 15 -11.51 -4.93 -5.99
C ALA A 15 -10.09 -5.40 -5.64
N VAL A 16 -9.91 -6.67 -5.25
CA VAL A 16 -8.59 -7.23 -4.95
C VAL A 16 -7.62 -7.05 -6.11
N ARG A 17 -8.06 -7.34 -7.34
CA ARG A 17 -7.22 -7.20 -8.54
C ARG A 17 -6.86 -5.75 -8.82
N ALA A 18 -7.84 -4.85 -8.75
CA ALA A 18 -7.65 -3.42 -8.99
C ALA A 18 -6.73 -2.78 -7.94
N ILE A 19 -6.96 -3.08 -6.66
CA ILE A 19 -6.16 -2.58 -5.54
C ILE A 19 -4.73 -3.10 -5.64
N LEU A 20 -4.53 -4.40 -5.88
CA LEU A 20 -3.20 -4.97 -6.04
C LEU A 20 -2.43 -4.26 -7.16
N PHE A 21 -2.98 -4.20 -8.36
CA PHE A 21 -2.31 -3.60 -9.51
C PHE A 21 -1.95 -2.13 -9.29
N SER A 22 -2.90 -1.34 -8.75
CA SER A 22 -2.73 0.10 -8.55
C SER A 22 -1.77 0.45 -7.40
N ALA A 23 -1.67 -0.40 -6.37
CA ALA A 23 -0.78 -0.18 -5.23
C ALA A 23 0.65 -0.68 -5.49
N VAL A 24 0.82 -1.88 -6.07
CA VAL A 24 2.14 -2.52 -6.17
C VAL A 24 2.85 -2.26 -7.50
N GLY A 25 2.10 -1.91 -8.55
CA GLY A 25 2.67 -1.70 -9.89
C GLY A 25 3.80 -0.66 -9.87
N THR A 26 4.89 -0.92 -10.61
CA THR A 26 6.10 -0.05 -10.64
C THR A 26 6.69 0.22 -9.24
N ALA A 27 6.55 -0.76 -8.34
CA ALA A 27 6.98 -0.65 -6.95
C ALA A 27 6.43 0.61 -6.25
N GLY A 28 5.19 1.00 -6.55
CA GLY A 28 4.52 2.14 -5.91
C GLY A 28 5.08 3.52 -6.29
N GLN A 29 5.87 3.60 -7.36
CA GLN A 29 6.55 4.82 -7.84
C GLN A 29 5.80 5.47 -9.01
N ARG A 30 4.46 5.49 -8.96
CA ARG A 30 3.64 6.33 -9.86
C ARG A 30 3.05 7.48 -9.05
N CYS A 31 2.90 8.64 -9.67
CA CYS A 31 2.09 9.72 -9.11
C CYS A 31 0.63 9.25 -8.86
N THR A 32 0.16 8.27 -9.62
CA THR A 32 -1.18 7.67 -9.54
C THR A 32 -1.24 6.38 -8.72
N THR A 33 -0.15 6.00 -8.03
CA THR A 33 -0.16 4.81 -7.16
C THR A 33 -1.26 4.94 -6.10
N LEU A 34 -1.99 3.84 -5.90
CA LEU A 34 -2.96 3.73 -4.82
C LEU A 34 -2.21 3.59 -3.49
N ARG A 35 -2.34 4.58 -2.61
CA ARG A 35 -1.65 4.62 -1.32
C ARG A 35 -2.60 4.47 -0.13
N ARG A 36 -3.88 4.78 -0.33
CA ARG A 36 -4.91 4.72 0.72
C ARG A 36 -6.10 3.90 0.23
N LEU A 37 -6.44 2.84 0.95
CA LEU A 37 -7.71 2.13 0.82
C LEU A 37 -8.61 2.57 1.97
N ILE A 38 -9.73 3.18 1.64
CA ILE A 38 -10.76 3.61 2.59
C ILE A 38 -11.88 2.57 2.48
N ALA A 39 -11.89 1.58 3.38
CA ALA A 39 -12.77 0.43 3.30
C ALA A 39 -13.92 0.51 4.30
N HIS A 40 -15.13 0.20 3.86
CA HIS A 40 -16.28 0.13 4.76
C HIS A 40 -16.04 -0.93 5.82
N GLU A 41 -16.45 -0.68 7.07
CA GLU A 41 -16.19 -1.57 8.20
C GLU A 41 -16.70 -3.00 7.99
N SER A 42 -17.79 -3.19 7.23
CA SER A 42 -18.32 -4.52 6.89
C SER A 42 -17.38 -5.35 6.00
N GLU A 43 -16.56 -4.70 5.17
CA GLU A 43 -15.71 -5.38 4.17
C GLU A 43 -14.23 -5.38 4.55
N LYS A 44 -13.81 -4.54 5.50
CA LYS A 44 -12.41 -4.24 5.82
C LYS A 44 -11.59 -5.50 6.12
N ASP A 45 -12.07 -6.37 6.99
CA ASP A 45 -11.33 -7.56 7.41
C ASP A 45 -11.18 -8.58 6.27
N GLU A 46 -12.24 -8.75 5.48
CA GLU A 46 -12.23 -9.66 4.34
C GLU A 46 -11.30 -9.16 3.23
N ILE A 47 -11.41 -7.87 2.85
CA ILE A 47 -10.56 -7.32 1.80
C ILE A 47 -9.09 -7.34 2.20
N VAL A 48 -8.76 -6.99 3.45
CA VAL A 48 -7.37 -7.03 3.96
C VAL A 48 -6.82 -8.46 3.89
N THR A 49 -7.61 -9.45 4.30
CA THR A 49 -7.20 -10.86 4.27
C THR A 49 -6.89 -11.31 2.84
N ARG A 50 -7.79 -11.01 1.89
CA ARG A 50 -7.60 -11.32 0.46
C ARG A 50 -6.39 -10.60 -0.13
N LEU A 51 -6.19 -9.32 0.22
CA LEU A 51 -5.05 -8.54 -0.25
C LEU A 51 -3.72 -9.08 0.28
N LYS A 52 -3.60 -9.41 1.57
CA LYS A 52 -2.40 -10.03 2.13
C LYS A 52 -2.06 -11.34 1.40
N ALA A 53 -3.06 -12.18 1.15
CA ALA A 53 -2.88 -13.41 0.38
C ALA A 53 -2.41 -13.16 -1.06
N ALA A 54 -2.90 -12.10 -1.71
CA ALA A 54 -2.47 -11.70 -3.05
C ALA A 54 -1.05 -11.11 -3.05
N TYR A 55 -0.72 -10.25 -2.07
CA TYR A 55 0.60 -9.63 -1.92
C TYR A 55 1.69 -10.69 -1.70
N SER A 56 1.43 -11.74 -0.91
CA SER A 56 2.36 -12.87 -0.71
C SER A 56 2.72 -13.62 -2.00
N LYS A 57 1.93 -13.49 -3.06
CA LYS A 57 2.13 -14.18 -4.35
C LYS A 57 2.77 -13.28 -5.41
N VAL A 58 3.05 -12.02 -5.08
CA VAL A 58 3.67 -11.07 -6.01
C VAL A 58 5.09 -11.54 -6.36
N ARG A 59 5.36 -11.69 -7.66
CA ARG A 59 6.71 -12.00 -8.15
C ARG A 59 7.55 -10.73 -8.18
N ILE A 60 8.60 -10.72 -7.38
CA ILE A 60 9.56 -9.63 -7.21
C ILE A 60 10.87 -10.06 -7.85
N GLY A 61 11.46 -9.21 -8.68
CA GLY A 61 12.74 -9.54 -9.32
C GLY A 61 13.06 -8.67 -10.52
N HIS A 62 14.04 -9.12 -11.31
CA HIS A 62 14.54 -8.36 -12.46
C HIS A 62 13.40 -7.97 -13.43
N PRO A 63 13.26 -6.68 -13.80
CA PRO A 63 12.08 -6.19 -14.52
C PRO A 63 11.94 -6.76 -15.95
N LEU A 64 13.05 -7.23 -16.55
CA LEU A 64 13.02 -7.86 -17.89
C LEU A 64 12.57 -9.34 -17.87
N GLU A 65 12.35 -9.93 -16.70
CA GLU A 65 12.02 -11.37 -16.56
C GLU A 65 10.53 -11.61 -16.24
N GLY A 66 9.67 -10.65 -16.58
CA GLY A 66 8.23 -10.76 -16.37
C GLY A 66 7.80 -10.71 -14.90
N ASN A 67 8.65 -10.21 -14.01
CA ASN A 67 8.32 -9.92 -12.62
C ASN A 67 7.32 -8.75 -12.54
N LEU A 68 6.37 -8.82 -11.61
CA LEU A 68 5.37 -7.77 -11.44
C LEU A 68 5.94 -6.54 -10.75
N VAL A 69 6.89 -6.75 -9.82
CA VAL A 69 7.51 -5.70 -9.02
C VAL A 69 9.03 -5.74 -9.21
N GLY A 70 9.55 -4.63 -9.74
CA GLY A 70 10.99 -4.36 -9.82
C GLY A 70 11.53 -3.71 -8.54
N PRO A 71 12.76 -3.18 -8.57
CA PRO A 71 13.33 -2.51 -7.40
C PRO A 71 12.72 -1.11 -7.21
N LEU A 72 12.85 -0.59 -6.00
CA LEU A 72 12.83 0.86 -5.77
C LEU A 72 13.99 1.53 -6.51
N ILE A 73 13.87 2.83 -6.77
CA ILE A 73 14.87 3.57 -7.54
C ILE A 73 16.25 3.56 -6.87
N ASP A 74 16.32 3.70 -5.54
CA ASP A 74 17.58 3.76 -4.81
C ASP A 74 17.43 3.43 -3.30
N LYS A 75 18.55 3.58 -2.57
CA LYS A 75 18.63 3.42 -1.11
C LYS A 75 17.74 4.39 -0.37
N HIS A 76 17.72 5.65 -0.79
CA HIS A 76 16.98 6.70 -0.11
C HIS A 76 15.47 6.41 -0.13
N SER A 77 14.95 5.91 -1.26
CA SER A 77 13.56 5.43 -1.33
C SER A 77 13.29 4.23 -0.44
N PHE A 78 14.25 3.32 -0.27
CA PHE A 78 14.14 2.21 0.67
C PHE A 78 14.11 2.70 2.12
N ASP A 79 15.04 3.58 2.50
CA ASP A 79 15.12 4.15 3.85
C ASP A 79 13.83 4.92 4.17
N SER A 80 13.36 5.77 3.24
CA SER A 80 12.08 6.50 3.39
C SER A 80 10.88 5.56 3.56
N MET A 81 10.90 4.41 2.89
CA MET A 81 9.87 3.38 3.07
C MET A 81 9.94 2.78 4.47
N GLN A 82 11.14 2.47 4.98
CA GLN A 82 11.28 1.92 6.33
C GLN A 82 10.85 2.94 7.40
N ASP A 83 11.25 4.21 7.27
CA ASP A 83 10.86 5.29 8.18
C ASP A 83 9.33 5.43 8.26
N ALA A 84 8.65 5.38 7.11
CA ALA A 84 7.19 5.45 7.05
C ALA A 84 6.53 4.22 7.72
N LEU A 85 7.08 3.01 7.55
CA LEU A 85 6.55 1.82 8.20
C LEU A 85 6.77 1.83 9.72
N GLU A 86 7.93 2.32 10.18
CA GLU A 86 8.22 2.50 11.60
C GLU A 86 7.31 3.55 12.24
N GLN A 87 7.12 4.70 11.57
CA GLN A 87 6.18 5.72 12.01
C GLN A 87 4.76 5.14 12.11
N ALA A 88 4.31 4.40 11.09
CA ALA A 88 2.98 3.81 11.10
C ALA A 88 2.79 2.80 12.25
N LEU A 89 3.81 1.99 12.58
CA LEU A 89 3.78 1.12 13.76
C LEU A 89 3.66 1.94 15.06
N SER A 90 4.42 3.05 15.18
CA SER A 90 4.36 3.94 16.35
C SER A 90 3.00 4.62 16.53
N GLU A 91 2.29 4.84 15.43
CA GLU A 91 0.93 5.41 15.38
C GLU A 91 -0.17 4.33 15.53
N GLY A 92 0.20 3.10 15.92
CA GLY A 92 -0.74 2.01 16.20
C GLY A 92 -1.16 1.18 14.99
N GLY A 93 -0.50 1.38 13.85
CA GLY A 93 -0.70 0.59 12.64
C GLY A 93 -0.20 -0.85 12.77
N ARG A 94 -0.78 -1.75 11.98
CA ARG A 94 -0.31 -3.14 11.82
C ARG A 94 0.27 -3.34 10.43
N VAL A 95 1.58 -3.63 10.37
CA VAL A 95 2.32 -3.75 9.10
C VAL A 95 2.39 -5.20 8.63
N PHE A 96 2.14 -5.41 7.34
CA PHE A 96 2.39 -6.63 6.60
C PHE A 96 3.31 -6.32 5.40
N GLY A 97 4.35 -7.12 5.17
CA GLY A 97 5.28 -6.91 4.06
C GLY A 97 6.35 -5.84 4.35
N GLY A 98 6.79 -5.14 3.30
CA GLY A 98 7.71 -3.99 3.42
C GLY A 98 9.20 -4.33 3.57
N LYS A 99 9.56 -5.62 3.56
CA LYS A 99 10.93 -6.07 3.82
C LYS A 99 11.79 -6.06 2.57
N ARG A 100 13.09 -5.81 2.74
CA ARG A 100 14.11 -5.99 1.70
C ARG A 100 14.04 -7.42 1.13
N GLN A 101 14.22 -7.53 -0.17
CA GLN A 101 14.22 -8.79 -0.94
C GLN A 101 15.48 -8.86 -1.80
N LEU A 102 15.90 -10.08 -2.14
CA LEU A 102 16.97 -10.36 -3.10
C LEU A 102 18.31 -9.65 -2.82
N GLU A 103 18.57 -9.23 -1.57
CA GLU A 103 19.80 -8.52 -1.20
C GLU A 103 21.05 -9.37 -1.42
N ASP A 104 20.96 -10.68 -1.16
CA ASP A 104 22.04 -11.64 -1.41
C ASP A 104 22.44 -11.72 -2.90
N GLN A 105 21.49 -11.45 -3.81
CA GLN A 105 21.71 -11.50 -5.26
C GLN A 105 22.05 -10.12 -5.84
N PHE A 106 21.41 -9.07 -5.32
CA PHE A 106 21.52 -7.70 -5.80
C PHE A 106 21.76 -6.74 -4.62
N PRO A 107 22.95 -6.75 -4.00
CA PRO A 107 23.22 -5.96 -2.79
C PRO A 107 23.06 -4.45 -3.02
N ASN A 108 23.30 -3.99 -4.25
CA ASN A 108 23.21 -2.58 -4.64
C ASN A 108 21.84 -2.19 -5.24
N ALA A 109 20.84 -3.09 -5.25
CA ALA A 109 19.50 -2.81 -5.76
C ALA A 109 18.42 -3.07 -4.71
N TYR A 110 17.40 -2.20 -4.67
CA TYR A 110 16.48 -2.11 -3.54
C TYR A 110 15.13 -2.78 -3.83
N TYR A 111 15.14 -4.10 -4.00
CA TYR A 111 13.91 -4.88 -4.10
C TYR A 111 13.21 -4.99 -2.75
N VAL A 112 11.90 -4.81 -2.72
CA VAL A 112 11.09 -4.87 -1.49
C VAL A 112 9.82 -5.67 -1.72
N SER A 113 9.33 -6.33 -0.68
CA SER A 113 7.94 -6.78 -0.65
C SER A 113 7.03 -5.56 -0.47
N PRO A 114 5.98 -5.39 -1.29
CA PRO A 114 4.97 -4.36 -1.05
C PRO A 114 4.37 -4.47 0.35
N ALA A 115 3.96 -3.35 0.93
CA ALA A 115 3.43 -3.28 2.28
C ALA A 115 1.93 -2.98 2.30
N ILE A 116 1.22 -3.63 3.22
CA ILE A 116 -0.13 -3.26 3.65
C ILE A 116 -0.02 -2.82 5.10
N VAL A 117 -0.59 -1.66 5.43
CA VAL A 117 -0.60 -1.15 6.79
C VAL A 117 -2.04 -0.88 7.21
N GLU A 118 -2.56 -1.68 8.13
CA GLU A 118 -3.87 -1.44 8.71
C GLU A 118 -3.76 -0.35 9.77
N MET A 119 -4.30 0.83 9.49
CA MET A 119 -4.24 1.97 10.39
C MET A 119 -5.53 2.11 11.22
N PRO A 120 -5.43 2.54 12.49
CA PRO A 120 -6.60 2.84 13.31
C PRO A 120 -7.34 4.09 12.79
N GLU A 121 -6.61 5.06 12.23
CA GLU A 121 -7.14 6.31 11.68
C GLU A 121 -6.24 6.85 10.55
N GLN A 122 -6.67 7.93 9.89
CA GLN A 122 -5.83 8.67 8.92
C GLN A 122 -4.92 9.65 9.67
N SER A 123 -3.85 9.11 10.25
CA SER A 123 -2.79 9.81 10.96
C SER A 123 -1.81 10.51 10.00
N ASP A 124 -0.78 11.17 10.54
CA ASP A 124 0.14 11.98 9.74
C ASP A 124 0.95 11.15 8.74
N VAL A 125 1.36 9.93 9.08
CA VAL A 125 2.06 9.04 8.13
C VAL A 125 1.20 8.70 6.90
N VAL A 126 -0.13 8.64 7.08
CA VAL A 126 -1.08 8.33 5.99
C VAL A 126 -1.29 9.55 5.09
N ARG A 127 -1.24 10.75 5.65
CA ARG A 127 -1.42 12.02 4.89
C ARG A 127 -0.16 12.39 4.10
N HIS A 128 1.02 12.06 4.61
CA HIS A 128 2.29 12.32 3.95
C HIS A 128 2.64 11.21 2.96
N GLU A 129 2.79 11.59 1.69
CA GLU A 129 3.10 10.64 0.63
C GLU A 129 4.55 10.14 0.73
N THR A 130 4.70 8.82 0.84
CA THR A 130 5.97 8.13 0.63
C THR A 130 5.96 7.45 -0.73
N PHE A 131 6.96 7.71 -1.56
CA PHE A 131 7.05 7.21 -2.95
C PHE A 131 7.54 5.75 -3.01
N ALA A 132 6.80 4.86 -2.33
CA ALA A 132 7.10 3.44 -2.15
C ALA A 132 5.79 2.62 -2.19
N PRO A 133 5.83 1.27 -2.32
CA PRO A 133 4.63 0.43 -2.43
C PRO A 133 4.02 0.16 -1.06
N ILE A 134 3.48 1.20 -0.43
CA ILE A 134 2.76 1.15 0.85
C ILE A 134 1.28 1.42 0.58
N LEU A 135 0.42 0.49 0.98
CA LEU A 135 -1.03 0.67 1.00
C LEU A 135 -1.52 0.77 2.44
N TYR A 136 -1.91 1.98 2.86
CA TYR A 136 -2.59 2.20 4.14
C TYR A 136 -4.07 1.83 4.01
N VAL A 137 -4.62 1.10 4.98
CA VAL A 137 -6.03 0.71 5.03
C VAL A 137 -6.69 1.36 6.23
N VAL A 138 -7.65 2.23 5.98
CA VAL A 138 -8.44 2.96 7.00
C VAL A 138 -9.91 2.54 6.86
N GLY A 139 -10.59 2.38 8.00
CA GLY A 139 -12.02 2.02 8.03
C GLY A 139 -12.93 3.24 7.92
N TYR A 140 -14.14 3.07 7.42
CA TYR A 140 -15.21 4.07 7.51
C TYR A 140 -16.58 3.40 7.71
N LYS A 141 -17.58 4.17 8.18
CA LYS A 141 -18.96 3.71 8.40
C LYS A 141 -19.97 4.29 7.43
N ASP A 142 -19.90 5.59 7.18
CA ASP A 142 -20.80 6.25 6.24
C ASP A 142 -20.06 6.91 5.08
N PHE A 143 -20.75 7.10 3.97
CA PHE A 143 -20.11 7.61 2.76
C PHE A 143 -19.57 9.04 2.92
N ALA A 144 -20.14 9.86 3.82
CA ALA A 144 -19.64 11.20 4.07
C ALA A 144 -18.28 11.17 4.78
N GLU A 145 -18.09 10.24 5.72
CA GLU A 145 -16.79 9.97 6.33
C GLU A 145 -15.75 9.54 5.29
N ALA A 146 -16.11 8.63 4.37
CA ALA A 146 -15.21 8.18 3.30
C ALA A 146 -14.75 9.34 2.39
N LEU A 147 -15.67 10.24 2.02
CA LEU A 147 -15.35 11.45 1.25
C LEU A 147 -14.45 12.40 2.03
N HIS A 148 -14.71 12.60 3.32
CA HIS A 148 -13.87 13.45 4.16
C HIS A 148 -12.45 12.88 4.30
N LEU A 149 -12.30 11.57 4.52
CA LEU A 149 -11.01 10.89 4.53
C LEU A 149 -10.27 11.05 3.19
N ASN A 150 -10.97 10.86 2.07
CA ASN A 150 -10.38 11.06 0.74
C ASN A 150 -9.80 12.48 0.56
N ASN A 151 -10.58 13.50 0.95
CA ASN A 151 -10.29 14.92 0.70
C ASN A 151 -9.41 15.59 1.77
N SER A 152 -9.14 14.93 2.91
CA SER A 152 -8.38 15.50 4.04
C SER A 152 -6.85 15.32 3.93
N VAL A 153 -6.34 15.25 2.69
CA VAL A 153 -4.91 15.24 2.40
C VAL A 153 -4.56 16.45 1.52
N PRO A 154 -3.33 16.98 1.59
CA PRO A 154 -2.95 18.17 0.81
C PRO A 154 -2.81 17.92 -0.70
N GLN A 155 -2.72 16.66 -1.13
CA GLN A 155 -2.61 16.27 -2.53
C GLN A 155 -4.02 16.14 -3.17
N GLY A 156 -4.15 16.49 -4.46
CA GLY A 156 -5.39 16.36 -5.24
C GLY A 156 -5.12 16.35 -6.73
#